data_AF-A0AAD6EG11-F1
#
_entry.id   AF-A0AAD6EG11-F1
#
_cell.length_a   1.000
_cell.length_b   1.000
_cell.length_c   1.000
_cell.angle_alpha   90.00
_cell.angle_beta   90.00
_cell.angle_gamma   90.00
#
_symmetry.space_group_name_H-M   'P 1'
#
loop_
_entity.id
_entity.type
_entity.pdbx_description
1 polymer ?
#
loop_
_entity_poly.entity_id
_entity_poly.type
_entity_poly.pdbx_seq_one_letter_code
_entity_poly.pdbx_strand_id
1 'polypeptide(L)'
;MAATDAESIHQKKAPRILGVFWAFYSVSVVMVSLRLYIRARMLRNIGLDDYIIVAAMVMVTSYTILTTVAVVLGYGSHTSVLMEKGGMDLVEHILVLNYTNFALGIMSFTTPKLAVAALLNRIMNPSRFHRTWLWILTGSVFVASTICIIVLFTMCNPPQALWKIHLMSEGATCRSTTILTGYAIFTGVLSAVVDLYLAIYPTVVLLRLQMSVKKKLALCAALGLGAVACAMAIVKCLQLPSLYNTADSTYATADLVIWTSIESNIIIMASCIPTLGPIYEMTRGKRSWSSHERYESGKWRSYTDRPTKKSASKNREDDDILMTTNIGTTRSGSQESILNSDQLRNEAYVTGKIHRTDQIKIEYGERLQRGGSEVT
;
A
#
# COMPACT_ATOMS: atom_id res chain seq x y z
N MET A 1 13.69 -46.78 17.32
CA MET A 1 13.46 -45.71 18.32
C MET A 1 13.74 -44.32 17.76
N ALA A 2 14.90 -44.05 17.12
CA ALA A 2 15.15 -42.74 16.51
C ALA A 2 14.16 -42.37 15.38
N ALA A 3 13.79 -43.32 14.50
CA ALA A 3 12.80 -43.09 13.44
C ALA A 3 11.39 -42.78 13.98
N THR A 4 10.96 -43.48 15.03
CA THR A 4 9.66 -43.26 15.69
C THR A 4 9.59 -41.91 16.41
N ASP A 5 10.70 -41.47 17.02
CA ASP A 5 10.77 -40.16 17.66
C ASP A 5 10.75 -39.02 16.62
N ALA A 6 11.49 -39.17 15.52
CA ALA A 6 11.50 -38.19 14.44
C ALA A 6 10.17 -38.09 13.68
N GLU A 7 9.49 -39.21 13.43
CA GLU A 7 8.16 -39.22 12.83
C GLU A 7 7.13 -38.55 13.76
N SER A 8 7.26 -38.73 15.08
CA SER A 8 6.44 -38.02 16.08
C SER A 8 6.72 -36.50 16.10
N ILE A 9 7.97 -36.09 15.88
CA ILE A 9 8.37 -34.67 15.81
C ILE A 9 7.81 -34.03 14.53
N HIS A 10 7.91 -34.71 13.39
CA HIS A 10 7.33 -34.24 12.13
C HIS A 10 5.80 -34.12 12.22
N GLN A 11 5.13 -35.15 12.76
CA GLN A 11 3.69 -35.13 13.00
C GLN A 11 3.25 -33.96 13.90
N LYS A 12 4.13 -33.44 14.75
CA LYS A 12 3.85 -32.26 15.59
C LYS A 12 4.21 -30.93 14.91
N LYS A 13 5.27 -30.85 14.10
CA LYS A 13 5.73 -29.60 13.47
C LYS A 13 4.99 -29.26 12.17
N ALA A 14 4.74 -30.25 11.30
CA ALA A 14 4.05 -30.05 10.02
C ALA A 14 2.69 -29.33 10.16
N PRO A 15 1.75 -29.79 11.02
CA PRO A 15 0.46 -29.11 11.18
C PRO A 15 0.59 -27.72 11.80
N ARG A 16 1.63 -27.47 12.62
CA ARG A 16 1.88 -26.13 13.19
C ARG A 16 2.32 -25.15 12.09
N ILE A 17 3.26 -25.56 11.22
CA ILE A 17 3.72 -24.75 10.10
C ILE A 17 2.51 -24.41 9.21
N LEU A 18 1.76 -25.43 8.79
CA LEU A 18 0.63 -25.25 7.89
C LEU A 18 -0.47 -24.38 8.52
N GLY A 19 -0.82 -24.65 9.78
CA GLY A 19 -1.84 -23.88 10.51
C GLY A 19 -1.50 -22.40 10.60
N VAL A 20 -0.25 -22.06 10.94
CA VAL A 20 0.20 -20.65 11.01
C VAL A 20 0.18 -20.01 9.62
N PHE A 21 0.70 -20.69 8.59
CA PHE A 21 0.77 -20.15 7.24
C PHE A 21 -0.62 -19.80 6.70
N TRP A 22 -1.57 -20.74 6.74
CA TRP A 22 -2.92 -20.51 6.21
C TRP A 22 -3.73 -19.53 7.06
N ALA A 23 -3.55 -19.52 8.38
CA ALA A 23 -4.21 -18.55 9.25
C ALA A 23 -3.80 -17.10 8.89
N PHE A 24 -2.51 -16.79 8.88
CA PHE A 24 -2.03 -15.45 8.55
C PHE A 24 -2.30 -15.08 7.09
N TYR A 25 -2.13 -16.02 6.16
CA TYR A 25 -2.41 -15.82 4.75
C TYR A 25 -3.87 -15.43 4.51
N SER A 26 -4.83 -16.16 5.10
CA SER A 26 -6.26 -15.88 4.93
C SER A 26 -6.63 -14.47 5.37
N VAL A 27 -6.11 -14.01 6.51
CA VAL A 27 -6.34 -12.66 7.03
C VAL A 27 -5.73 -11.61 6.10
N SER A 28 -4.51 -11.83 5.61
CA SER A 28 -3.86 -10.93 4.64
C SER A 28 -4.64 -10.83 3.33
N VAL A 29 -5.14 -11.95 2.79
CA VAL A 29 -5.96 -11.97 1.57
C VAL A 29 -7.23 -11.13 1.73
N VAL A 30 -7.93 -11.28 2.86
CA VAL A 30 -9.13 -10.48 3.14
C VAL A 30 -8.80 -8.99 3.23
N MET A 31 -7.72 -8.63 3.93
CA MET A 31 -7.29 -7.24 4.07
C MET A 31 -6.90 -6.59 2.73
N VAL A 32 -6.13 -7.30 1.89
CA VAL A 32 -5.75 -6.78 0.57
C VAL A 32 -6.96 -6.67 -0.36
N SER A 33 -7.84 -7.68 -0.36
CA SER A 33 -9.07 -7.64 -1.15
C SER A 33 -9.93 -6.44 -0.78
N LEU A 34 -10.07 -6.17 0.52
CA LEU A 34 -10.81 -5.02 1.03
C LEU A 34 -10.15 -3.70 0.62
N ARG A 35 -8.82 -3.59 0.72
CA ARG A 35 -8.06 -2.43 0.24
C ARG A 35 -8.31 -2.17 -1.25
N LEU A 36 -8.21 -3.20 -2.08
CA LEU A 36 -8.42 -3.08 -3.52
C LEU A 36 -9.85 -2.67 -3.84
N TYR A 37 -10.84 -3.23 -3.16
CA TYR A 37 -12.24 -2.82 -3.31
C TYR A 37 -12.44 -1.33 -2.99
N ILE A 38 -11.91 -0.84 -1.86
CA ILE A 38 -11.98 0.57 -1.49
C ILE A 38 -11.31 1.44 -2.56
N ARG A 39 -10.09 1.10 -2.98
CA ARG A 39 -9.30 1.92 -3.89
C ARG A 39 -9.85 1.94 -5.31
N ALA A 40 -10.24 0.78 -5.84
CA ALA A 40 -10.73 0.64 -7.19
C ALA A 40 -12.19 1.11 -7.34
N ARG A 41 -13.07 0.73 -6.40
CA ARG A 41 -14.52 0.98 -6.54
C ARG A 41 -14.98 2.23 -5.79
N MET A 42 -14.57 2.39 -4.53
CA MET A 42 -15.08 3.45 -3.66
C MET A 42 -14.38 4.80 -3.90
N LEU A 43 -13.04 4.79 -4.02
CA LEU A 43 -12.23 5.99 -4.23
C LEU A 43 -11.85 6.22 -5.69
N ARG A 44 -11.98 5.21 -6.56
CA ARG A 44 -11.59 5.23 -7.98
C ARG A 44 -10.19 5.82 -8.23
N ASN A 45 -9.24 5.51 -7.34
CA ASN A 45 -7.91 6.11 -7.35
C ASN A 45 -6.84 5.06 -6.98
N ILE A 46 -6.51 4.21 -7.96
CA ILE A 46 -5.47 3.18 -7.84
C ILE A 46 -4.11 3.86 -7.89
N GLY A 47 -3.26 3.59 -6.90
CA GLY A 47 -1.88 4.08 -6.89
C GLY A 47 -0.86 3.01 -7.20
N LEU A 48 0.39 3.45 -7.35
CA LEU A 48 1.54 2.57 -7.47
C LEU A 48 1.67 1.63 -6.25
N ASP A 49 1.31 2.11 -5.06
CA ASP A 49 1.29 1.33 -3.82
C ASP A 49 0.36 0.10 -3.89
N ASP A 50 -0.75 0.20 -4.64
CA ASP A 50 -1.72 -0.88 -4.79
C ASP A 50 -1.20 -1.98 -5.75
N TYR A 51 -0.40 -1.62 -6.76
CA TYR A 51 0.25 -2.62 -7.63
C TYR A 51 1.36 -3.38 -6.89
N ILE A 52 2.18 -2.68 -6.11
CA ILE A 52 3.26 -3.34 -5.34
C ILE A 52 2.68 -4.28 -4.29
N ILE A 53 1.58 -3.92 -3.61
CA ILE A 53 0.99 -4.81 -2.60
C ILE A 53 0.37 -6.05 -3.22
N VAL A 54 -0.19 -5.96 -4.43
CA VAL A 54 -0.66 -7.13 -5.19
C VAL A 54 0.51 -8.02 -5.59
N ALA A 55 1.61 -7.45 -6.08
CA ALA A 55 2.82 -8.20 -6.38
C ALA A 55 3.38 -8.91 -5.14
N ALA A 56 3.37 -8.23 -3.99
CA ALA A 56 3.78 -8.82 -2.72
C ALA A 56 2.87 -9.98 -2.28
N MET A 57 1.55 -9.86 -2.48
CA MET A 57 0.60 -10.94 -2.22
C MET A 57 0.84 -12.16 -3.11
N VAL A 58 1.19 -11.95 -4.39
CA VAL A 58 1.56 -13.06 -5.28
C VAL A 58 2.80 -13.77 -4.74
N MET A 59 3.82 -13.04 -4.31
CA MET A 59 5.05 -13.63 -3.73
C MET A 59 4.76 -14.44 -2.46
N VAL A 60 3.96 -13.89 -1.53
CA VAL A 60 3.55 -14.60 -0.30
C VAL A 60 2.68 -15.82 -0.61
N THR A 61 1.84 -15.76 -1.65
CA THR A 61 1.04 -16.90 -2.10
C THR A 61 1.94 -18.02 -2.61
N SER A 62 2.89 -17.70 -3.49
CA SER A 62 3.88 -18.66 -3.99
C SER A 62 4.67 -19.28 -2.83
N TYR A 63 5.16 -18.46 -1.90
CA TYR A 63 5.87 -18.92 -0.70
C TYR A 63 5.04 -19.88 0.15
N THR A 64 3.75 -19.59 0.32
CA THR A 64 2.82 -20.44 1.08
C THR A 64 2.55 -21.78 0.40
N ILE A 65 2.37 -21.77 -0.92
CA ILE A 65 2.14 -22.99 -1.71
C ILE A 65 3.40 -23.86 -1.71
N LEU A 66 4.58 -23.28 -2.00
CA LEU A 66 5.83 -24.04 -2.00
C LEU A 66 6.15 -24.63 -0.63
N THR A 67 5.92 -23.86 0.45
CA THR A 67 6.08 -24.39 1.82
C THR A 67 5.09 -25.52 2.10
N THR A 68 3.84 -25.43 1.64
CA THR A 68 2.85 -26.49 1.80
C THR A 68 3.29 -27.78 1.09
N VAL A 69 3.77 -27.68 -0.15
CA VAL A 69 4.31 -28.82 -0.90
C VAL A 69 5.51 -29.42 -0.18
N ALA A 70 6.45 -28.59 0.27
CA ALA A 70 7.62 -29.05 1.01
C ALA A 70 7.23 -29.80 2.30
N VAL A 71 6.28 -29.28 3.07
CA VAL A 71 5.80 -29.91 4.31
C VAL A 71 5.15 -31.26 4.04
N VAL A 72 4.35 -31.37 2.98
CA VAL A 72 3.74 -32.65 2.56
C VAL A 72 4.78 -33.68 2.17
N LEU A 73 5.89 -33.26 1.56
CA LEU A 73 7.02 -34.14 1.21
C LEU A 73 7.89 -34.54 2.43
N GLY A 74 7.64 -33.99 3.62
CA GLY A 74 8.36 -34.34 4.85
C GLY A 74 9.25 -33.23 5.42
N TYR A 75 9.19 -32.00 4.87
CA TYR A 75 9.92 -30.84 5.39
C TYR A 75 9.59 -30.58 6.87
N GLY A 76 10.61 -30.26 7.66
CA GLY A 76 10.53 -30.17 9.13
C GLY A 76 10.82 -31.49 9.87
N SER A 77 11.20 -32.56 9.17
CA SER A 77 11.82 -33.77 9.74
C SER A 77 13.35 -33.68 9.73
N HIS A 78 14.02 -34.51 10.53
CA HIS A 78 15.47 -34.72 10.44
C HIS A 78 15.85 -35.32 9.07
N THR A 79 17.01 -34.93 8.52
CA THR A 79 17.44 -35.36 7.18
C THR A 79 17.74 -36.86 7.13
N SER A 80 18.20 -37.43 8.25
CA SER A 80 18.44 -38.87 8.42
C SER A 80 17.19 -39.72 8.17
N VAL A 81 16.03 -39.26 8.63
CA VAL A 81 14.75 -39.99 8.49
C VAL A 81 14.18 -39.87 7.08
N LEU A 82 14.40 -38.73 6.43
CA LEU A 82 14.03 -38.53 5.03
C LEU A 82 14.82 -39.46 4.10
N MET A 83 16.10 -39.65 4.40
CA MET A 83 16.97 -40.55 3.64
C MET A 83 16.57 -42.02 3.81
N GLU A 84 16.13 -42.42 5.00
CA GLU A 84 15.60 -43.77 5.27
C GLU A 84 14.26 -44.03 4.56
N LYS A 85 13.40 -43.01 4.45
CA LYS A 85 12.04 -43.16 3.90
C LYS A 85 11.95 -43.10 2.38
N GLY A 86 12.77 -42.28 1.73
CA GLY A 86 12.63 -42.00 0.29
C GLY A 86 13.94 -41.91 -0.49
N GLY A 87 15.07 -42.26 0.14
CA GLY A 87 16.38 -42.22 -0.50
C GLY A 87 16.89 -40.80 -0.78
N MET A 88 17.98 -40.71 -1.56
CA MET A 88 18.63 -39.44 -1.86
C MET A 88 17.77 -38.52 -2.74
N ASP A 89 17.03 -39.07 -3.71
CA ASP A 89 16.23 -38.28 -4.65
C ASP A 89 15.15 -37.44 -3.95
N LEU A 90 14.51 -38.00 -2.92
CA LEU A 90 13.51 -37.27 -2.12
C LEU A 90 14.17 -36.11 -1.35
N VAL A 91 15.36 -36.35 -0.78
CA VAL A 91 16.12 -35.32 -0.05
C VAL A 91 16.53 -34.20 -0.99
N GLU A 92 17.07 -34.51 -2.18
CA GLU A 92 17.44 -33.51 -3.18
C GLU A 92 16.25 -32.64 -3.59
N HIS A 93 15.07 -33.25 -3.82
CA HIS A 93 13.86 -32.52 -4.18
C HIS A 93 13.40 -31.57 -3.05
N ILE A 94 13.45 -32.03 -1.79
CA ILE A 94 13.12 -31.18 -0.62
C ILE A 94 14.12 -30.03 -0.49
N LEU A 95 15.41 -30.26 -0.76
CA LEU A 95 16.43 -29.21 -0.73
C LEU A 95 16.20 -28.16 -1.82
N VAL A 96 15.89 -28.55 -3.06
CA VAL A 96 15.51 -27.61 -4.13
C VAL A 96 14.35 -26.72 -3.69
N LEU A 97 13.31 -27.33 -3.13
CA LEU A 97 12.15 -26.60 -2.62
C LEU A 97 12.55 -25.66 -1.49
N ASN A 98 13.39 -26.09 -0.55
CA ASN A 98 13.85 -25.26 0.57
C ASN A 98 14.64 -24.02 0.10
N TYR A 99 15.61 -24.18 -0.79
CA TYR A 99 16.39 -23.04 -1.31
C TYR A 99 15.53 -22.08 -2.15
N THR A 100 14.60 -22.63 -2.94
CA THR A 100 13.61 -21.81 -3.66
C THR A 100 12.70 -21.06 -2.68
N ASN A 101 12.29 -21.71 -1.60
CA ASN A 101 11.47 -21.12 -0.55
C ASN A 101 12.21 -19.99 0.17
N PHE A 102 13.52 -20.13 0.43
CA PHE A 102 14.33 -19.05 0.99
C PHE A 102 14.35 -17.80 0.11
N ALA A 103 14.56 -17.97 -1.20
CA ALA A 103 14.54 -16.86 -2.15
C ALA A 103 13.17 -16.16 -2.18
N LEU A 104 12.08 -16.93 -2.27
CA LEU A 104 10.73 -16.38 -2.24
C LEU A 104 10.39 -15.74 -0.89
N GLY A 105 10.83 -16.31 0.22
CA GLY A 105 10.63 -15.77 1.56
C GLY A 105 11.29 -14.41 1.70
N ILE A 106 12.53 -14.26 1.21
CA ILE A 106 13.25 -12.98 1.22
C ILE A 106 12.51 -11.91 0.40
N MET A 107 12.03 -12.27 -0.79
CA MET A 107 11.24 -11.35 -1.62
C MET A 107 9.89 -10.99 -0.98
N SER A 108 9.28 -11.94 -0.26
CA SER A 108 7.96 -11.80 0.34
C SER A 108 7.91 -10.81 1.50
N PHE A 109 8.97 -10.67 2.30
CA PHE A 109 9.00 -9.66 3.39
C PHE A 109 9.56 -8.31 2.95
N THR A 110 10.31 -8.24 1.85
CA THR A 110 10.94 -7.00 1.36
C THR A 110 10.03 -6.19 0.44
N THR A 111 9.31 -6.86 -0.46
CA THR A 111 8.39 -6.20 -1.41
C THR A 111 7.28 -5.38 -0.73
N PRO A 112 6.60 -5.87 0.33
CA PRO A 112 5.62 -5.08 1.08
C PRO A 112 6.18 -3.77 1.65
N LYS A 113 7.47 -3.71 2.00
CA LYS A 113 8.10 -2.48 2.56
C LYS A 113 8.14 -1.36 1.54
N LEU A 114 8.36 -1.70 0.26
CA LEU A 114 8.26 -0.74 -0.85
C LEU A 114 6.82 -0.23 -1.01
N ALA A 115 5.82 -1.09 -0.83
CA ALA A 115 4.41 -0.67 -0.87
C ALA A 115 4.07 0.29 0.29
N VAL A 116 4.56 -0.01 1.51
CA VAL A 116 4.40 0.88 2.67
C VAL A 116 5.08 2.23 2.42
N ALA A 117 6.30 2.23 1.89
CA ALA A 117 7.02 3.44 1.52
C ALA A 117 6.27 4.30 0.48
N ALA A 118 5.75 3.66 -0.56
CA ALA A 118 4.95 4.33 -1.58
C ALA A 118 3.67 4.93 -0.98
N LEU A 119 2.98 4.17 -0.11
CA LEU A 119 1.78 4.62 0.58
C LEU A 119 2.05 5.82 1.50
N LEU A 120 3.12 5.77 2.29
CA LEU A 120 3.51 6.87 3.20
C LEU A 120 3.82 8.14 2.42
N ASN A 121 4.58 8.02 1.32
CA ASN A 121 4.87 9.17 0.45
C ASN A 121 3.59 9.78 -0.15
N ARG A 122 2.62 8.94 -0.53
CA ARG A 122 1.35 9.40 -1.10
C ARG A 122 0.44 10.08 -0.07
N ILE A 123 0.35 9.54 1.15
CA ILE A 123 -0.53 10.07 2.20
C ILE A 123 0.04 11.34 2.82
N MET A 124 1.34 11.36 3.09
CA MET A 124 1.97 12.41 3.88
C MET A 124 2.58 13.52 3.03
N ASN A 125 2.76 13.29 1.73
CA ASN A 125 3.38 14.20 0.76
C ASN A 125 4.58 14.97 1.34
N PRO A 126 5.65 14.26 1.75
CA PRO A 126 6.73 14.89 2.50
C PRO A 126 7.65 15.76 1.65
N SER A 127 8.51 16.52 2.31
CA SER A 127 9.53 17.33 1.62
C SER A 127 10.38 16.47 0.69
N ARG A 128 10.89 17.07 -0.40
CA ARG A 128 11.70 16.39 -1.43
C ARG A 128 12.84 15.57 -0.81
N PHE A 129 13.47 16.11 0.23
CA PHE A 129 14.56 15.45 0.96
C PHE A 129 14.09 14.17 1.68
N HIS A 130 13.01 14.26 2.47
CA HIS A 130 12.49 13.09 3.19
C HIS A 130 11.94 12.02 2.25
N ARG A 131 11.31 12.43 1.15
CA ARG A 131 10.84 11.49 0.11
C ARG A 131 12.00 10.68 -0.46
N THR A 132 13.08 11.34 -0.85
CA THR A 132 14.28 10.68 -1.38
C THR A 132 14.90 9.76 -0.33
N TRP A 133 15.03 10.21 0.91
CA TRP A 133 15.57 9.40 1.99
C TRP A 133 14.79 8.11 2.22
N LEU A 134 13.45 8.19 2.21
CA LEU A 134 12.58 7.03 2.42
C LEU A 134 12.74 5.98 1.30
N TRP A 135 12.83 6.44 0.04
CA TRP A 135 13.10 5.56 -1.09
C TRP A 135 14.50 4.95 -1.07
N ILE A 136 15.53 5.71 -0.69
CA ILE A 136 16.89 5.17 -0.52
C ILE A 136 16.93 4.11 0.55
N LEU A 137 16.28 4.35 1.69
CA LEU A 137 16.29 3.45 2.85
C LEU A 137 15.52 2.14 2.58
N THR A 138 14.37 2.20 1.91
CA THR A 138 13.64 0.98 1.51
C THR A 138 14.26 0.29 0.30
N GLY A 139 14.83 1.06 -0.64
CA GLY A 139 15.60 0.54 -1.77
C GLY A 139 16.88 -0.17 -1.33
N SER A 140 17.59 0.33 -0.32
CA SER A 140 18.81 -0.31 0.18
C SER A 140 18.52 -1.68 0.81
N VAL A 141 17.40 -1.83 1.53
CA VAL A 141 16.96 -3.14 2.04
C VAL A 141 16.63 -4.10 0.89
N PHE A 142 15.93 -3.62 -0.13
CA PHE A 142 15.59 -4.43 -1.30
C PHE A 142 16.84 -4.91 -2.04
N VAL A 143 17.81 -4.02 -2.26
CA VAL A 143 19.10 -4.33 -2.89
C VAL A 143 19.90 -5.30 -2.03
N ALA A 144 20.06 -5.03 -0.73
CA ALA A 144 20.76 -5.92 0.19
C ALA A 144 20.13 -7.32 0.21
N SER A 145 18.80 -7.39 0.22
CA SER A 145 18.08 -8.66 0.19
C SER A 145 18.26 -9.42 -1.13
N THR A 146 18.28 -8.70 -2.25
CA THR A 146 18.56 -9.29 -3.58
C THR A 146 19.99 -9.85 -3.63
N ILE A 147 20.97 -9.11 -3.10
CA ILE A 147 22.35 -9.60 -2.98
C ILE A 147 22.39 -10.84 -2.07
N CYS A 148 21.62 -10.88 -0.98
CA CYS A 148 21.53 -12.05 -0.10
C CYS A 148 21.08 -13.30 -0.86
N ILE A 149 20.10 -13.16 -1.77
CA ILE A 149 19.62 -14.25 -2.63
C ILE A 149 20.73 -14.71 -3.60
N ILE A 150 21.43 -13.77 -4.23
CA ILE A 150 22.55 -14.10 -5.14
C ILE A 150 23.65 -14.83 -4.38
N VAL A 151 24.00 -14.33 -3.20
CA VAL A 151 25.00 -14.91 -2.29
C VAL A 151 24.57 -16.32 -1.89
N LEU A 152 23.29 -16.54 -1.56
CA LEU A 152 22.73 -17.88 -1.27
C LEU A 152 22.96 -18.86 -2.42
N PHE A 153 22.59 -18.51 -3.65
CA PHE A 153 22.75 -19.43 -4.80
C PHE A 153 24.19 -19.59 -5.29
N THR A 154 25.08 -18.66 -4.96
CA THR A 154 26.51 -18.70 -5.36
C THR A 154 27.41 -19.33 -4.29
N MET A 155 26.83 -19.93 -3.24
CA MET A 155 27.60 -20.55 -2.15
C MET A 155 28.44 -21.76 -2.59
N CYS A 156 28.02 -22.51 -3.60
CA CYS A 156 28.76 -23.66 -4.11
C CYS A 156 29.11 -23.50 -5.58
N ASN A 157 30.20 -24.16 -5.99
CA ASN A 157 30.61 -24.27 -7.38
C ASN A 157 30.69 -25.76 -7.77
N PRO A 158 29.78 -26.26 -8.63
CA PRO A 158 28.65 -25.57 -9.27
C PRO A 158 27.49 -25.30 -8.29
N PRO A 159 26.61 -24.29 -8.56
CA PRO A 159 25.44 -23.98 -7.73
C PRO A 159 24.48 -25.16 -7.50
N GLN A 160 24.46 -26.10 -8.43
CA GLN A 160 23.64 -27.30 -8.36
C GLN A 160 24.00 -28.19 -7.16
N ALA A 161 25.24 -28.10 -6.67
CA ALA A 161 25.71 -28.82 -5.49
C ALA A 161 25.02 -28.37 -4.19
N LEU A 162 24.24 -27.27 -4.20
CA LEU A 162 23.40 -26.90 -3.06
C LEU A 162 22.31 -27.93 -2.78
N TRP A 163 21.72 -28.51 -3.83
CA TRP A 163 20.59 -29.42 -3.70
C TRP A 163 20.88 -30.82 -4.24
N LYS A 164 21.88 -30.98 -5.10
CA LYS A 164 22.36 -32.28 -5.57
C LYS A 164 23.54 -32.74 -4.72
N ILE A 165 23.26 -33.52 -3.69
CA ILE A 165 24.26 -33.96 -2.72
C ILE A 165 25.30 -34.90 -3.34
N HIS A 166 24.96 -35.64 -4.40
CA HIS A 166 25.91 -36.50 -5.12
C HIS A 166 27.06 -35.73 -5.78
N LEU A 167 26.87 -34.44 -6.12
CA LEU A 167 27.95 -33.63 -6.68
C LEU A 167 29.03 -33.28 -5.64
N MET A 168 28.70 -33.33 -4.34
CA MET A 168 29.74 -33.15 -3.30
C MET A 168 30.75 -34.29 -3.30
N SER A 169 30.32 -35.53 -3.58
CA SER A 169 31.24 -36.66 -3.73
C SER A 169 32.11 -36.59 -4.99
N GLU A 170 31.70 -35.79 -5.99
CA GLU A 170 32.45 -35.58 -7.25
C GLU A 170 33.46 -34.42 -7.17
N GLY A 171 33.62 -33.80 -6.00
CA GLY A 171 34.60 -32.73 -5.77
C GLY A 171 34.03 -31.31 -5.87
N ALA A 172 32.70 -31.13 -5.83
CA ALA A 172 32.12 -29.79 -5.72
C ALA A 172 32.56 -29.13 -4.41
N THR A 173 32.89 -27.84 -4.49
CA THR A 173 33.32 -27.05 -3.32
C THR A 173 32.25 -26.05 -2.93
N CYS A 174 31.89 -26.06 -1.65
CA CYS A 174 30.98 -25.08 -1.05
C CYS A 174 31.75 -24.17 -0.12
N ARG A 175 31.46 -22.87 -0.21
CA ARG A 175 32.03 -21.86 0.68
C ARG A 175 31.41 -21.98 2.07
N SER A 176 32.15 -21.55 3.09
CA SER A 176 31.66 -21.60 4.48
C SER A 176 30.36 -20.79 4.64
N THR A 177 29.38 -21.42 5.30
CA THR A 177 28.09 -20.83 5.68
C THR A 177 28.24 -19.56 6.53
N THR A 178 29.40 -19.33 7.15
CA THR A 178 29.69 -18.10 7.92
C THR A 178 29.47 -16.82 7.12
N ILE A 179 29.82 -16.82 5.83
CA ILE A 179 29.66 -15.63 4.97
C ILE A 179 28.19 -15.35 4.71
N LEU A 180 27.41 -16.39 4.41
CA LEU A 180 25.97 -16.28 4.22
C LEU A 180 25.27 -15.80 5.48
N THR A 181 25.56 -16.42 6.62
CA THR A 181 24.95 -16.07 7.91
C THR A 181 25.30 -14.64 8.30
N GLY A 182 26.56 -14.23 8.16
CA GLY A 182 26.99 -12.85 8.44
C GLY A 182 26.25 -11.83 7.57
N TYR A 183 26.12 -12.11 6.27
CA TYR A 183 25.40 -11.23 5.35
C TYR A 183 23.89 -11.19 5.62
N ALA A 184 23.31 -12.32 6.00
CA ALA A 184 21.90 -12.43 6.34
C ALA A 184 21.57 -11.71 7.67
N ILE A 185 22.48 -11.74 8.67
CA ILE A 185 22.37 -10.94 9.90
C ILE A 185 22.43 -9.45 9.56
N PHE A 186 23.40 -9.02 8.73
CA PHE A 186 23.48 -7.62 8.28
C PHE A 186 22.20 -7.16 7.61
N THR A 187 21.67 -7.96 6.68
CA THR A 187 20.40 -7.68 5.99
C THR A 187 19.23 -7.64 6.96
N GLY A 188 19.19 -8.54 7.94
CA GLY A 188 18.17 -8.59 8.99
C GLY A 188 18.17 -7.35 9.89
N VAL A 189 19.35 -6.90 10.32
CA VAL A 189 19.49 -5.66 11.12
C VAL A 189 19.08 -4.44 10.30
N LEU A 190 19.52 -4.34 9.05
CA LEU A 190 19.11 -3.25 8.15
C LEU A 190 17.58 -3.22 7.99
N SER A 191 17.00 -4.39 7.74
CA SER A 191 15.54 -4.59 7.63
C SER A 191 14.80 -4.13 8.90
N ALA A 192 15.29 -4.48 10.09
CA ALA A 192 14.71 -4.08 11.38
C ALA A 192 14.73 -2.56 11.59
N VAL A 193 15.87 -1.92 11.26
CA VAL A 193 16.03 -0.46 11.35
C VAL A 193 15.03 0.23 10.42
N VAL A 194 14.82 -0.31 9.22
CA VAL A 194 13.84 0.21 8.26
C VAL A 194 12.42 0.08 8.77
N ASP A 195 12.05 -1.05 9.37
CA ASP A 195 10.70 -1.23 9.93
C ASP A 195 10.44 -0.24 11.08
N LEU A 196 11.43 -0.05 11.95
CA LEU A 196 11.35 0.94 13.01
C LEU A 196 11.21 2.36 12.46
N TYR A 197 11.97 2.70 11.42
CA TYR A 197 11.87 4.00 10.75
C TYR A 197 10.49 4.21 10.12
N LEU A 198 9.99 3.23 9.37
CA LEU A 198 8.67 3.29 8.72
C LEU A 198 7.52 3.37 9.74
N ALA A 199 7.72 2.89 10.97
CA ALA A 199 6.75 3.02 12.05
C ALA A 199 6.83 4.37 12.78
N ILE A 200 8.03 4.86 13.07
CA ILE A 200 8.25 6.15 13.75
C ILE A 200 7.88 7.32 12.85
N TYR A 201 8.20 7.24 11.55
CA TYR A 201 8.00 8.33 10.61
C TYR A 201 6.55 8.87 10.54
N PRO A 202 5.51 8.05 10.23
CA PRO A 202 4.13 8.51 10.26
C PRO A 202 3.73 8.95 11.67
N THR A 203 4.30 8.33 12.69
CA THR A 203 4.03 8.66 14.09
C THR A 203 4.39 10.08 14.45
N VAL A 204 5.63 10.47 14.21
CA VAL A 204 6.11 11.81 14.55
C VAL A 204 5.35 12.89 13.79
N VAL A 205 5.09 12.68 12.49
CA VAL A 205 4.38 13.66 11.67
C VAL A 205 2.92 13.79 12.11
N LEU A 206 2.25 12.69 12.46
CA LEU A 206 0.87 12.73 12.94
C LEU A 206 0.74 13.33 14.35
N LEU A 207 1.76 13.23 15.21
CA LEU A 207 1.76 13.87 16.53
C LEU A 207 1.89 15.39 16.46
N ARG A 208 2.57 15.92 15.42
CA ARG A 208 2.72 17.37 15.20
C ARG A 208 1.43 18.04 14.72
N LEU A 209 0.46 17.27 14.25
CA LEU A 209 -0.80 17.76 13.71
C LEU A 209 -1.92 17.47 14.71
N GLN A 210 -2.79 18.44 15.02
CA GLN A 210 -3.87 18.27 16.00
C GLN A 210 -4.92 17.26 15.51
N MET A 211 -4.67 15.98 15.80
CA MET A 211 -5.41 14.87 15.21
C MET A 211 -6.56 14.37 16.11
N SER A 212 -7.71 14.10 15.49
CA SER A 212 -8.85 13.42 16.12
C SER A 212 -8.49 12.01 16.64
N VAL A 213 -9.17 11.54 17.69
CA VAL A 213 -8.95 10.23 18.37
C VAL A 213 -8.81 9.04 17.40
N LYS A 214 -9.52 9.06 16.25
CA LYS A 214 -9.41 8.04 15.19
C LYS A 214 -7.99 7.85 14.66
N LYS A 215 -7.30 8.97 14.42
CA LYS A 215 -5.92 8.98 13.91
C LYS A 215 -4.92 8.57 14.99
N LYS A 216 -5.22 8.88 16.26
CA LYS A 216 -4.46 8.39 17.41
C LYS A 216 -4.52 6.86 17.53
N LEU A 217 -5.68 6.25 17.27
CA LEU A 217 -5.81 4.79 17.25
C LEU A 217 -5.04 4.15 16.08
N ALA A 218 -5.16 4.71 14.87
CA ALA A 218 -4.37 4.27 13.72
C ALA A 218 -2.85 4.39 13.97
N LEU A 219 -2.46 5.42 14.73
CA LEU A 219 -1.08 5.63 15.17
C LEU A 219 -0.56 4.51 16.07
N CYS A 220 -1.33 4.19 17.12
CA CYS A 220 -0.99 3.11 18.03
C CYS A 220 -0.91 1.76 17.29
N ALA A 221 -1.81 1.51 16.33
CA ALA A 221 -1.77 0.31 15.52
C ALA A 221 -0.52 0.25 14.62
N ALA A 222 -0.16 1.36 13.95
CA ALA A 222 1.02 1.43 13.10
C ALA A 222 2.33 1.25 13.91
N LEU A 223 2.44 1.90 15.07
CA LEU A 223 3.55 1.70 16.01
C LEU A 223 3.63 0.26 16.49
N GLY A 224 2.50 -0.34 16.88
CA GLY A 224 2.44 -1.71 17.35
C GLY A 224 2.95 -2.69 16.30
N LEU A 225 2.54 -2.52 15.04
CA LEU A 225 2.97 -3.40 13.95
C LEU A 225 4.45 -3.22 13.59
N GLY A 226 4.96 -1.99 13.66
CA GLY A 226 6.38 -1.71 13.50
C GLY A 226 7.24 -2.31 14.60
N ALA A 227 6.80 -2.21 15.86
CA ALA A 227 7.49 -2.82 17.00
C ALA A 227 7.50 -4.34 16.89
N VAL A 228 6.38 -4.94 16.47
CA VAL A 228 6.28 -6.38 16.22
C VAL A 228 7.20 -6.79 15.07
N ALA A 229 7.25 -6.06 13.96
CA ALA A 229 8.16 -6.35 12.85
C ALA A 229 9.64 -6.29 13.28
N CYS A 230 10.02 -5.27 14.07
CA CYS A 230 11.36 -5.16 14.64
C CYS A 230 11.69 -6.35 15.56
N ALA A 231 10.77 -6.73 16.45
CA ALA A 231 10.94 -7.90 17.30
C ALA A 231 11.12 -9.19 16.47
N MET A 232 10.34 -9.36 15.38
CA MET A 232 10.49 -10.51 14.49
C MET A 232 11.87 -10.54 13.83
N ALA A 233 12.36 -9.40 13.36
CA ALA A 233 13.68 -9.31 12.75
C ALA A 233 14.81 -9.65 13.76
N ILE A 234 14.68 -9.23 15.02
CA ILE A 234 15.61 -9.61 16.10
C ILE A 234 15.59 -11.12 16.33
N VAL A 235 14.40 -11.72 16.45
CA VAL A 235 14.25 -13.17 16.66
C VAL A 235 14.90 -13.96 15.51
N LYS A 236 14.76 -13.51 14.27
CA LYS A 236 15.47 -14.12 13.12
C LYS A 236 16.99 -14.03 13.27
N CYS A 237 17.51 -12.85 13.58
CA CYS A 237 18.95 -12.68 13.79
C CYS A 237 19.50 -13.59 14.90
N LEU A 238 18.70 -13.91 15.92
CA LEU A 238 19.08 -14.84 16.98
C LEU A 238 19.00 -16.32 16.56
N GLN A 239 18.13 -16.68 15.62
CA GLN A 239 18.02 -18.05 15.09
C GLN A 239 19.04 -18.33 13.98
N LEU A 240 19.46 -17.33 13.21
CA LEU A 240 20.42 -17.50 12.12
C LEU A 240 21.71 -18.23 12.51
N PRO A 241 22.32 -17.97 13.69
CA PRO A 241 23.50 -18.71 14.15
C PRO A 241 23.24 -20.19 14.48
N SER A 242 22.02 -20.59 14.85
CA SER A 242 21.74 -22.01 15.14
C SER A 242 21.75 -22.87 13.87
N LEU A 243 21.49 -22.27 12.70
CA LEU A 243 21.62 -22.95 11.40
C LEU A 243 23.08 -23.32 11.06
N TYR A 244 24.07 -22.63 11.63
CA TYR A 244 25.49 -22.90 11.39
C TYR A 244 25.96 -24.21 12.03
N ASN A 245 25.34 -24.63 13.13
CA ASN A 245 25.88 -25.68 14.01
C ASN A 245 25.16 -27.03 13.90
N THR A 246 24.26 -27.19 12.92
CA THR A 246 23.38 -28.36 12.85
C THR A 246 23.47 -29.04 11.49
N ALA A 247 23.79 -30.34 11.49
CA ALA A 247 23.78 -31.19 10.29
C ALA A 247 22.35 -31.37 9.71
N ASP A 248 21.32 -31.09 10.50
CA ASP A 248 19.91 -31.13 10.11
C ASP A 248 19.40 -29.76 9.68
N SER A 249 19.77 -29.32 8.47
CA SER A 249 19.31 -28.02 7.95
C SER A 249 17.79 -27.93 7.87
N THR A 250 17.10 -28.98 7.42
CA THR A 250 15.63 -29.01 7.23
C THR A 250 14.82 -28.79 8.51
N TYR A 251 15.30 -29.28 9.66
CA TYR A 251 14.60 -29.14 10.94
C TYR A 251 14.83 -27.75 11.57
N ALA A 252 16.06 -27.24 11.48
CA ALA A 252 16.44 -25.94 12.04
C ALA A 252 15.85 -24.77 11.24
N THR A 253 15.69 -24.92 9.93
CA THR A 253 15.16 -23.86 9.05
C THR A 253 13.64 -23.70 9.15
N ALA A 254 12.92 -24.67 9.73
CA ALA A 254 11.47 -24.64 9.83
C ALA A 254 10.95 -23.43 10.64
N ASP A 255 11.59 -23.13 11.78
CA ASP A 255 11.15 -22.02 12.64
C ASP A 255 11.41 -20.66 11.95
N LEU A 256 12.55 -20.53 11.26
CA LEU A 256 12.90 -19.33 10.47
C LEU A 256 11.88 -19.06 9.34
N VAL A 257 11.40 -20.11 8.70
CA VAL A 257 10.35 -20.07 7.65
C VAL A 257 9.01 -19.59 8.22
N ILE A 258 8.62 -20.08 9.41
CA ILE A 258 7.43 -19.60 10.13
C ILE A 258 7.54 -18.11 10.43
N TRP A 259 8.64 -17.67 11.03
CA TRP A 259 8.84 -16.25 11.36
C TRP A 259 8.83 -15.35 10.13
N THR A 260 9.33 -15.85 9.00
CA THR A 260 9.32 -15.12 7.72
C THR A 260 7.93 -14.98 7.13
N SER A 261 7.10 -16.02 7.24
CA SER A 261 5.69 -15.96 6.86
C SER A 261 4.93 -14.96 7.74
N ILE A 262 5.13 -15.00 9.06
CA ILE A 262 4.44 -14.08 9.98
C ILE A 262 4.84 -12.62 9.68
N GLU A 263 6.14 -12.33 9.54
CA GLU A 263 6.62 -10.96 9.27
C GLU A 263 6.03 -10.41 7.95
N SER A 264 6.10 -11.17 6.86
CA SER A 264 5.58 -10.73 5.56
C SER A 264 4.08 -10.42 5.60
N ASN A 265 3.29 -11.30 6.22
CA ASN A 265 1.85 -11.08 6.41
C ASN A 265 1.56 -9.87 7.30
N ILE A 266 2.32 -9.67 8.40
CA ILE A 266 2.17 -8.51 9.29
C ILE A 266 2.44 -7.20 8.54
N ILE A 267 3.49 -7.12 7.72
CA ILE A 267 3.80 -5.91 6.95
C ILE A 267 2.68 -5.63 5.93
N ILE A 268 2.15 -6.67 5.28
CA ILE A 268 1.02 -6.53 4.35
C ILE A 268 -0.22 -6.00 5.07
N MET A 269 -0.60 -6.60 6.20
CA MET A 269 -1.72 -6.15 7.01
C MET A 269 -1.54 -4.70 7.47
N ALA A 270 -0.34 -4.36 7.97
CA ALA A 270 0.01 -3.00 8.40
C ALA A 270 -0.14 -1.97 7.27
N SER A 271 0.27 -2.35 6.06
CA SER A 271 0.13 -1.48 4.89
C SER A 271 -1.34 -1.18 4.56
N CYS A 272 -2.27 -2.09 4.88
CA CYS A 272 -3.68 -1.94 4.55
C CYS A 272 -4.44 -1.04 5.53
N ILE A 273 -3.98 -0.92 6.79
CA ILE A 273 -4.68 -0.16 7.85
C ILE A 273 -5.04 1.28 7.47
N PRO A 274 -4.13 2.09 6.88
CA PRO A 274 -4.45 3.47 6.52
C PRO A 274 -5.58 3.58 5.48
N THR A 275 -5.78 2.53 4.67
CA THR A 275 -6.77 2.51 3.60
C THR A 275 -8.17 2.11 4.07
N LEU A 276 -8.30 1.51 5.26
CA LEU A 276 -9.58 1.01 5.81
C LEU A 276 -10.44 2.11 6.46
N GLY A 277 -9.90 3.31 6.64
CA GLY A 277 -10.59 4.45 7.28
C GLY A 277 -12.01 4.73 6.76
N PRO A 278 -12.25 4.79 5.43
CA PRO A 278 -13.57 5.07 4.86
C PRO A 278 -14.65 4.02 5.20
N ILE A 279 -14.30 2.73 5.23
CA ILE A 279 -15.27 1.66 5.55
C ILE A 279 -15.69 1.74 7.01
N TYR A 280 -14.73 2.00 7.90
CA TYR A 280 -15.02 2.14 9.33
C TYR A 280 -16.03 3.26 9.61
N GLU A 281 -15.93 4.37 8.87
CA GLU A 281 -16.88 5.49 8.98
C GLU A 281 -18.26 5.13 8.43
N MET A 282 -18.32 4.32 7.37
CA MET A 282 -19.57 3.83 6.79
C MET A 282 -20.29 2.85 7.73
N THR A 283 -19.56 1.95 8.39
CA THR A 283 -20.14 1.01 9.36
C THR A 283 -20.65 1.66 10.66
N ARG A 284 -20.11 2.83 11.05
CA ARG A 284 -20.59 3.59 12.23
C ARG A 284 -21.69 4.62 11.89
N GLY A 285 -22.25 4.57 10.68
CA GLY A 285 -23.41 5.39 10.30
C GLY A 285 -23.12 6.90 10.17
N LYS A 286 -21.86 7.31 10.10
CA LYS A 286 -21.47 8.73 9.98
C LYS A 286 -20.96 9.04 8.57
N ARG A 287 -21.85 8.92 7.56
CA ARG A 287 -22.15 9.95 6.54
C ARG A 287 -23.07 9.42 5.44
N SER A 288 -24.16 10.16 5.31
CA SER A 288 -25.04 10.32 4.16
C SER A 288 -24.30 10.27 2.81
N TRP A 289 -24.66 9.28 2.00
CA TRP A 289 -24.55 9.32 0.54
C TRP A 289 -25.82 9.96 -0.02
N SER A 290 -25.97 11.26 0.17
CA SER A 290 -26.90 12.07 -0.61
C SER A 290 -26.13 13.21 -1.24
N SER A 291 -25.52 12.91 -2.39
CA SER A 291 -25.27 13.92 -3.41
C SER A 291 -26.63 14.36 -3.96
N HIS A 292 -27.29 15.25 -3.23
CA HIS A 292 -28.27 16.17 -3.78
C HIS A 292 -27.97 17.50 -3.14
N GLU A 293 -27.43 18.38 -3.98
CA GLU A 293 -27.20 19.78 -3.76
C GLU A 293 -28.51 20.43 -3.33
N ARG A 294 -28.74 20.48 -2.02
CA ARG A 294 -29.84 21.24 -1.44
C ARG A 294 -29.30 22.65 -1.22
N TYR A 295 -29.49 23.48 -2.24
CA TYR A 295 -29.44 24.92 -2.11
C TYR A 295 -30.47 25.33 -1.05
N GLU A 296 -30.07 25.39 0.21
CA GLU A 296 -30.86 26.06 1.25
C GLU A 296 -30.80 27.55 0.96
N SER A 297 -31.83 28.02 0.24
CA SER A 297 -32.22 29.42 0.25
C SER A 297 -32.50 29.82 1.69
N GLY A 298 -31.55 30.53 2.29
CA GLY A 298 -31.71 31.14 3.60
C GLY A 298 -32.90 32.10 3.58
N LYS A 299 -34.00 31.70 4.22
CA LYS A 299 -35.10 32.59 4.60
C LYS A 299 -34.54 33.66 5.53
N TRP A 300 -34.28 34.84 4.99
CA TRP A 300 -34.14 36.06 5.77
C TRP A 300 -35.47 36.36 6.46
N ARG A 301 -35.58 36.02 7.76
CA ARG A 301 -36.60 36.57 8.65
C ARG A 301 -36.21 38.01 8.96
N SER A 302 -36.73 38.96 8.19
CA SER A 302 -36.71 40.37 8.59
C SER A 302 -37.75 40.60 9.68
N TYR A 303 -37.25 40.83 10.88
CA TYR A 303 -37.99 41.46 11.97
C TYR A 303 -37.99 42.97 11.71
N THR A 304 -39.12 43.51 11.26
CA THR A 304 -39.39 44.95 11.33
C THR A 304 -40.79 45.13 11.88
N ASP A 305 -40.87 45.21 13.21
CA ASP A 305 -42.07 45.67 13.90
C ASP A 305 -41.93 47.18 14.12
N ARG A 306 -42.68 47.98 13.36
CA ARG A 306 -42.92 49.41 13.62
C ARG A 306 -44.38 49.69 13.32
N PRO A 307 -45.20 50.13 14.30
CA PRO A 307 -46.58 50.46 14.05
C PRO A 307 -46.68 51.93 13.64
N THR A 308 -47.01 52.20 12.38
CA THR A 308 -47.51 53.51 11.97
C THR A 308 -48.98 53.42 11.65
N LYS A 309 -49.79 53.99 12.55
CA LYS A 309 -51.18 54.38 12.34
C LYS A 309 -51.32 55.12 11.01
N LYS A 310 -52.38 54.84 10.24
CA LYS A 310 -53.17 55.90 9.59
C LYS A 310 -54.49 55.40 9.01
N SER A 311 -55.38 56.37 8.97
CA SER A 311 -56.82 56.34 8.76
C SER A 311 -57.18 56.33 7.28
N ALA A 312 -58.29 55.64 6.99
CA ALA A 312 -59.37 55.89 6.03
C ALA A 312 -59.14 56.52 4.63
N SER A 313 -59.84 55.89 3.68
CA SER A 313 -60.56 56.45 2.52
C SER A 313 -59.78 56.73 1.23
N LYS A 314 -60.29 56.54 -0.01
CA LYS A 314 -61.34 55.72 -0.69
C LYS A 314 -61.27 56.14 -2.18
N ASN A 315 -61.45 55.20 -3.13
CA ASN A 315 -61.76 55.34 -4.59
C ASN A 315 -60.63 55.91 -5.49
N ARG A 316 -60.44 55.55 -6.77
CA ARG A 316 -61.10 54.78 -7.88
C ARG A 316 -59.96 54.56 -8.94
N GLU A 317 -59.90 53.63 -9.89
CA GLU A 317 -60.81 53.19 -10.97
C GLU A 317 -60.13 51.99 -11.70
N ASP A 318 -60.93 51.03 -12.17
CA ASP A 318 -60.57 49.87 -13.02
C ASP A 318 -61.31 50.02 -14.37
N ASP A 319 -60.68 49.62 -15.48
CA ASP A 319 -61.33 49.21 -16.74
C ASP A 319 -60.37 48.29 -17.56
N ASP A 320 -60.62 46.98 -17.46
CA ASP A 320 -61.01 46.04 -18.54
C ASP A 320 -60.19 45.79 -19.85
N ILE A 321 -59.92 44.47 -20.06
CA ILE A 321 -60.04 43.65 -21.31
C ILE A 321 -58.78 42.98 -21.97
N LEU A 322 -58.83 41.63 -21.89
CA LEU A 322 -58.42 40.50 -22.76
C LEU A 322 -57.00 39.89 -22.90
N MET A 323 -57.04 38.56 -22.71
CA MET A 323 -56.22 37.41 -23.14
C MET A 323 -55.23 37.55 -24.32
N THR A 324 -54.15 36.76 -24.29
CA THR A 324 -53.98 35.55 -25.14
C THR A 324 -52.80 34.67 -24.69
N THR A 325 -52.89 33.40 -25.07
CA THR A 325 -52.11 32.24 -24.66
C THR A 325 -51.00 31.91 -25.68
N ASN A 326 -50.05 31.08 -25.23
CA ASN A 326 -49.46 29.93 -25.95
C ASN A 326 -48.08 30.00 -26.65
N ILE A 327 -47.42 28.83 -26.53
CA ILE A 327 -46.40 28.20 -27.39
C ILE A 327 -44.92 28.49 -27.09
N GLY A 328 -44.20 27.42 -26.74
CA GLY A 328 -42.75 27.36 -26.81
C GLY A 328 -42.28 26.70 -28.11
N THR A 329 -41.05 26.97 -28.52
CA THR A 329 -40.22 26.09 -29.35
C THR A 329 -38.77 26.57 -29.41
N THR A 330 -37.87 25.59 -29.28
CA THR A 330 -36.60 25.40 -30.03
C THR A 330 -35.41 26.35 -29.85
N ARG A 331 -34.34 25.75 -29.28
CA ARG A 331 -33.03 25.46 -29.89
C ARG A 331 -32.07 26.63 -30.19
N SER A 332 -30.82 26.31 -29.87
CA SER A 332 -29.55 26.87 -30.38
C SER A 332 -29.00 28.08 -29.63
N GLY A 333 -27.78 27.90 -29.14
CA GLY A 333 -27.08 28.89 -28.33
C GLY A 333 -26.57 30.08 -29.13
N SER A 334 -26.37 31.16 -28.41
CA SER A 334 -25.42 32.23 -28.72
C SER A 334 -24.97 32.85 -27.40
N GLN A 335 -23.66 32.95 -27.25
CA GLN A 335 -22.96 33.54 -26.12
C GLN A 335 -23.00 35.07 -26.23
N GLU A 336 -24.04 35.75 -25.76
CA GLU A 336 -23.99 37.22 -25.67
C GLU A 336 -24.83 37.71 -24.49
N SER A 337 -24.22 37.82 -23.30
CA SER A 337 -24.62 38.78 -22.26
C SER A 337 -23.57 38.81 -21.15
N ILE A 338 -22.36 39.25 -21.50
CA ILE A 338 -21.33 39.65 -20.54
C ILE A 338 -21.17 41.14 -20.74
N LEU A 339 -21.96 41.95 -20.03
CA LEU A 339 -21.65 43.32 -19.62
C LEU A 339 -22.79 43.73 -18.67
N ASN A 340 -22.67 43.31 -17.40
CA ASN A 340 -23.54 43.81 -16.35
C ASN A 340 -23.01 45.18 -15.91
N SER A 341 -23.71 46.24 -16.31
CA SER A 341 -23.39 47.65 -16.04
C SER A 341 -23.74 48.11 -14.62
N ASP A 342 -23.77 47.20 -13.65
CA ASP A 342 -24.17 47.48 -12.26
C ASP A 342 -23.04 47.36 -11.23
N GLN A 343 -21.79 47.14 -11.67
CA GLN A 343 -20.65 46.95 -10.77
C GLN A 343 -19.67 48.15 -10.72
N LEU A 344 -20.13 49.33 -11.13
CA LEU A 344 -19.36 50.59 -11.09
C LEU A 344 -19.96 51.65 -10.15
N ARG A 345 -21.00 51.31 -9.36
CA ARG A 345 -21.69 52.27 -8.50
C ARG A 345 -21.84 51.85 -7.05
N ASN A 346 -20.85 51.14 -6.50
CA ASN A 346 -20.67 50.97 -5.05
C ASN A 346 -19.26 50.44 -4.76
N GLU A 347 -18.26 51.31 -4.77
CA GLU A 347 -17.10 51.23 -3.86
C GLU A 347 -16.29 52.52 -3.95
N ALA A 348 -16.84 53.55 -3.32
CA ALA A 348 -16.09 54.73 -2.96
C ALA A 348 -15.25 54.42 -1.70
N TYR A 349 -13.93 54.54 -1.84
CA TYR A 349 -12.91 54.71 -0.79
C TYR A 349 -12.55 53.50 0.10
N VAL A 350 -11.55 52.73 -0.34
CA VAL A 350 -10.51 52.18 0.57
C VAL A 350 -9.14 52.56 0.02
N THR A 351 -8.57 53.63 0.56
CA THR A 351 -7.24 54.15 0.25
C THR A 351 -6.17 53.17 0.74
N GLY A 352 -5.24 52.72 -0.11
CA GLY A 352 -4.00 52.07 0.35
C GLY A 352 -3.45 50.84 -0.40
N LYS A 353 -3.84 50.54 -1.64
CA LYS A 353 -3.16 49.50 -2.44
C LYS A 353 -2.83 50.00 -3.84
N ILE A 354 -1.56 49.92 -4.22
CA ILE A 354 -1.07 50.20 -5.57
C ILE A 354 -1.48 49.00 -6.45
N HIS A 355 -2.40 49.21 -7.38
CA HIS A 355 -2.74 48.23 -8.41
C HIS A 355 -1.98 48.59 -9.69
N ARG A 356 -1.11 47.68 -10.15
CA ARG A 356 -0.46 47.76 -11.45
C ARG A 356 -1.39 47.15 -12.49
N THR A 357 -1.72 47.92 -13.52
CA THR A 357 -2.53 47.48 -14.66
C THR A 357 -1.62 47.36 -15.87
N ASP A 358 -1.38 46.14 -16.36
CA ASP A 358 -0.68 45.93 -17.62
C ASP A 358 -1.73 45.84 -18.75
N GLN A 359 -1.63 46.71 -19.75
CA GLN A 359 -2.47 46.64 -20.96
C GLN A 359 -1.82 45.71 -21.98
N ILE A 360 -2.56 44.68 -22.40
CA ILE A 360 -2.14 43.76 -23.47
C ILE A 360 -3.04 44.01 -24.67
N LYS A 361 -2.47 44.59 -25.73
CA LYS A 361 -3.15 44.77 -27.03
C LYS A 361 -2.80 43.57 -27.92
N ILE A 362 -3.79 42.75 -28.25
CA ILE A 362 -3.62 41.62 -29.18
C ILE A 362 -4.29 42.01 -30.50
N GLU A 363 -3.49 42.16 -31.54
CA GLU A 363 -3.92 42.52 -32.89
C GLU A 363 -3.83 41.26 -33.77
N TYR A 364 -4.96 40.78 -34.29
CA TYR A 364 -5.01 39.60 -35.15
C TYR A 364 -4.92 40.05 -36.61
N GLY A 365 -3.87 39.62 -37.32
CA GLY A 365 -3.68 39.92 -38.73
C GLY A 365 -4.60 39.11 -39.64
N GLU A 366 -5.25 39.77 -40.60
CA GLU A 366 -6.09 39.13 -41.62
C GLU A 366 -5.26 38.24 -42.55
N ARG A 367 -5.69 36.99 -42.71
CA ARG A 367 -5.07 36.02 -43.63
C ARG A 367 -5.74 36.17 -45.00
N LEU A 368 -5.02 36.76 -45.96
CA LEU A 368 -5.39 36.85 -47.37
C LEU A 368 -5.83 35.49 -47.94
N GLN A 369 -7.08 35.40 -48.38
CA GLN A 369 -7.57 34.30 -49.23
C GLN A 369 -6.99 34.47 -50.64
N ARG A 370 -6.07 33.57 -51.02
CA ARG A 370 -5.60 33.45 -52.41
C ARG A 370 -6.70 32.81 -53.26
N GLY A 371 -7.16 33.55 -54.25
CA GLY A 371 -8.05 33.07 -55.32
C GLY A 371 -7.40 31.95 -56.14
N GLY A 372 -8.26 31.10 -56.72
CA GLY A 372 -7.87 30.01 -57.60
C GLY A 372 -7.64 30.41 -59.06
N SER A 373 -7.34 29.37 -59.85
CA SER A 373 -7.36 29.31 -61.33
C SER A 373 -6.16 29.99 -62.01
N GLU A 374 -5.53 29.51 -63.10
CA GLU A 374 -5.51 28.31 -63.94
C GLU A 374 -4.48 28.64 -65.07
N VAL A 375 -3.87 27.65 -65.74
CA VAL A 375 -3.18 27.76 -67.07
C VAL A 375 -1.88 28.62 -67.09
N THR A 376 -0.71 28.18 -67.56
CA THR A 376 -0.24 27.35 -68.68
C THR A 376 1.14 26.81 -68.34
#